data_AF-A0A015NFD6-F1
#
_entry.id   AF-A0A015NFD6-F1
#
_cell.length_a   1.000
_cell.length_b   1.000
_cell.length_c   1.000
_cell.angle_alpha   90.00
_cell.angle_beta   90.00
_cell.angle_gamma   90.00
#
_symmetry.space_group_name_H-M   'P 1'
#
loop_
_entity.id
_entity.type
_entity.pdbx_description
1 polymer ?
#
loop_
_entity_poly.entity_id
_entity_poly.type
_entity_poly.pdbx_seq_one_letter_code
_entity_poly.pdbx_strand_id
1 'polypeptide(L)'
;MSNNKNASEIQAVDTTERITKLRTLFKKEEYNLTAYVIPSEDAHQSEYTAACDARRAFISGFTGSAGLAVVSTDDAALFTDGRYFLQANKQLDHNWTLMKQGIPDVPTWQEYLVQNLPKDSRIGIDPTLITACDAKTLKESLGKVGSSLVSTEENLVDLVWGNARPPRPCNPANVLPSKYTGRSHDDKIANLREELSKENYYGFVVSALDEIAWLFNLRGSDVKYNPVFFAYALITKDDIILYIDEKKLSNEVKAHLGSSVKFRSYNAVFEDLRHLSVKFKSDNQKLLISTRTSYALTLAAGEDNTESARSPILDAKAIKNEVELEGMRQCHLRDAAAVINYFAWLEQQLSAGNVLNEIDGANRLEKFRGEQEDFVGLSFDTISASGPNGAIIHYSPEPKTCAAIDPNLLYLCDSGGQYKNGTTDVTRTIHFGKPTEQEKRAFTRVLQGHIAIDRAIFPKGTTGYLLDVLARTSLWKDGLDFRHGTGHGVGCYLNVHEGKDFLSI
;
A
#
# COMPACT_ATOMS: atom_id res chain seq x y z
N MET A 1 24.23 -1.91 -41.30
CA MET A 1 22.76 -1.72 -41.26
C MET A 1 22.10 -3.07 -41.39
N SER A 2 21.77 -3.73 -40.28
CA SER A 2 20.81 -4.84 -40.29
C SER A 2 19.95 -4.75 -39.03
N ASN A 3 18.68 -4.41 -39.29
CA ASN A 3 17.46 -4.71 -38.55
C ASN A 3 17.55 -4.92 -37.02
N ASN A 4 17.52 -3.81 -36.30
CA ASN A 4 16.81 -3.74 -35.02
C ASN A 4 15.31 -3.81 -35.33
N LYS A 5 14.66 -4.95 -35.07
CA LYS A 5 13.20 -5.07 -35.13
C LYS A 5 12.68 -5.70 -33.83
N ASN A 6 11.99 -4.83 -33.10
CA ASN A 6 10.88 -5.10 -32.19
C ASN A 6 11.21 -5.78 -30.85
N ALA A 7 11.75 -4.99 -29.92
CA ALA A 7 11.24 -5.07 -28.55
C ALA A 7 9.77 -4.63 -28.62
N SER A 8 8.82 -5.47 -28.22
CA SER A 8 7.41 -5.07 -28.17
C SER A 8 7.27 -3.98 -27.11
N GLU A 9 7.02 -2.75 -27.55
CA GLU A 9 6.63 -1.66 -26.66
C GLU A 9 5.40 -2.11 -25.85
N ILE A 10 5.38 -1.83 -24.55
CA ILE A 10 4.21 -2.01 -23.70
C ILE A 10 3.08 -1.21 -24.34
N GLN A 11 2.16 -1.90 -25.02
CA GLN A 11 1.09 -1.25 -25.76
C GLN A 11 -0.03 -0.92 -24.77
N ALA A 12 -0.43 0.36 -24.74
CA ALA A 12 -1.57 0.81 -23.95
C ALA A 12 -2.81 -0.06 -24.25
N VAL A 13 -3.53 -0.43 -23.20
CA VAL A 13 -4.78 -1.18 -23.34
C VAL A 13 -5.85 -0.20 -23.82
N ASP A 14 -6.56 -0.50 -24.91
CA ASP A 14 -7.71 0.30 -25.33
C ASP A 14 -8.84 0.18 -24.30
N THR A 15 -9.15 1.30 -23.64
CA THR A 15 -10.12 1.45 -22.56
C THR A 15 -11.43 2.07 -23.01
N THR A 16 -11.59 2.37 -24.31
CA THR A 16 -12.75 3.09 -24.88
C THR A 16 -14.07 2.42 -24.51
N GLU A 17 -14.16 1.09 -24.65
CA GLU A 17 -15.37 0.33 -24.29
C GLU A 17 -15.65 0.37 -22.78
N ARG A 18 -14.60 0.28 -21.95
CA ARG A 18 -14.72 0.29 -20.49
C ARG A 18 -15.25 1.63 -19.99
N ILE A 19 -14.69 2.73 -20.49
CA ILE A 19 -15.13 4.10 -20.17
C ILE A 19 -16.56 4.35 -20.67
N THR A 20 -16.89 3.88 -21.88
CA THR A 20 -18.24 4.03 -22.44
C THR A 20 -19.29 3.32 -21.60
N LYS A 21 -19.01 2.09 -21.15
CA LYS A 21 -19.89 1.35 -20.25
C LYS A 21 -20.05 2.05 -18.90
N LEU A 22 -18.96 2.57 -18.33
CA LEU A 22 -19.00 3.32 -17.08
C LEU A 22 -19.86 4.59 -17.20
N ARG A 23 -19.66 5.39 -18.25
CA ARG A 23 -20.46 6.60 -18.54
C ARG A 23 -21.93 6.30 -18.79
N THR A 24 -22.26 5.11 -19.30
CA THR A 24 -23.65 4.68 -19.46
C THR A 24 -24.31 4.48 -18.10
N LEU A 25 -23.58 3.99 -17.09
CA LEU A 25 -24.10 3.86 -15.73
C LEU A 25 -24.42 5.23 -15.13
N PHE A 26 -23.61 6.27 -15.37
CA PHE A 26 -23.84 7.62 -14.83
C PHE A 26 -25.24 8.18 -15.16
N LYS A 27 -25.79 7.80 -16.31
CA LYS A 27 -27.10 8.26 -16.81
C LYS A 27 -28.29 7.54 -16.18
N LYS A 28 -28.07 6.45 -15.46
CA LYS A 28 -29.16 5.77 -14.75
C LYS A 28 -29.65 6.68 -13.61
N GLU A 29 -30.97 6.76 -13.47
CA GLU A 29 -31.63 7.64 -12.49
C GLU A 29 -31.17 7.39 -11.05
N GLU A 30 -30.89 6.12 -10.71
CA GLU A 30 -30.40 5.70 -9.39
C GLU A 30 -29.03 6.30 -9.01
N TYR A 31 -28.17 6.60 -10.00
CA TYR A 31 -26.86 7.19 -9.75
C TYR A 31 -26.84 8.69 -10.09
N ASN A 32 -27.29 9.06 -11.29
CA ASN A 32 -27.32 10.42 -11.83
C ASN A 32 -26.01 11.18 -11.54
N LEU A 33 -24.91 10.76 -12.17
CA LEU A 33 -23.56 11.24 -11.88
C LEU A 33 -22.99 12.09 -13.02
N THR A 34 -22.16 13.06 -12.65
CA THR A 34 -21.33 13.84 -13.58
C THR A 34 -19.91 13.27 -13.68
N ALA A 35 -19.42 12.69 -12.58
CA ALA A 35 -18.13 12.04 -12.52
C ALA A 35 -18.10 10.89 -11.51
N TYR A 36 -17.12 10.00 -11.65
CA TYR A 36 -16.87 8.90 -10.73
C TYR A 36 -15.39 8.84 -10.38
N VAL A 37 -15.10 8.74 -9.08
CA VAL A 37 -13.75 8.67 -8.52
C VAL A 37 -13.41 7.20 -8.22
N ILE A 38 -12.24 6.77 -8.67
CA ILE A 38 -11.77 5.39 -8.61
C ILE A 38 -10.35 5.40 -8.01
N PRO A 39 -10.25 5.34 -6.67
CA PRO A 39 -8.97 5.24 -5.96
C PRO A 39 -8.25 3.91 -6.26
N SER A 40 -6.99 3.80 -5.83
CA SER A 40 -6.22 2.55 -5.92
C SER A 40 -6.47 1.62 -4.75
N GLU A 41 -6.85 2.21 -3.62
CA GLU A 41 -7.03 1.58 -2.33
C GLU A 41 -8.20 0.59 -2.33
N ASP A 42 -8.15 -0.38 -1.42
CA ASP A 42 -9.27 -1.27 -1.12
C ASP A 42 -10.08 -0.80 0.10
N ALA A 43 -11.04 -1.61 0.54
CA ALA A 43 -11.89 -1.32 1.68
C ALA A 43 -11.14 -1.14 3.04
N HIS A 44 -9.89 -1.57 3.08
CA HIS A 44 -8.99 -1.54 4.24
C HIS A 44 -7.81 -0.58 4.05
N GLN A 45 -7.86 0.21 2.97
CA GLN A 45 -6.85 1.21 2.62
C GLN A 45 -5.48 0.58 2.43
N SER A 46 -5.43 -0.66 1.93
CA SER A 46 -4.19 -1.37 1.62
C SER A 46 -3.39 -0.64 0.53
N GLU A 47 -2.06 -0.61 0.68
CA GLU A 47 -1.18 -0.04 -0.35
C GLU A 47 -1.04 -0.95 -1.58
N TYR A 48 -0.87 -2.25 -1.33
CA TYR A 48 -0.98 -3.26 -2.37
C TYR A 48 -2.37 -3.88 -2.27
N THR A 49 -3.08 -3.95 -3.39
CA THR A 49 -4.43 -4.52 -3.43
C THR A 49 -4.43 -5.91 -4.04
N ALA A 50 -5.39 -6.74 -3.62
CA ALA A 50 -5.68 -7.98 -4.32
C ALA A 50 -6.17 -7.70 -5.75
N ALA A 51 -6.03 -8.68 -6.65
CA ALA A 51 -6.40 -8.52 -8.06
C ALA A 51 -7.87 -8.13 -8.27
N CYS A 52 -8.77 -8.56 -7.37
CA CYS A 52 -10.20 -8.19 -7.40
C CYS A 52 -10.46 -6.72 -7.06
N ASP A 53 -9.53 -6.04 -6.39
CA ASP A 53 -9.66 -4.64 -5.98
C ASP A 53 -8.84 -3.70 -6.89
N ALA A 54 -8.13 -4.22 -7.90
CA ALA A 54 -7.34 -3.46 -8.87
C ALA A 54 -8.20 -2.71 -9.93
N ARG A 55 -9.26 -2.02 -9.47
CA ARG A 55 -10.29 -1.36 -10.27
C ARG A 55 -9.73 -0.25 -11.14
N ARG A 56 -8.84 0.58 -10.57
CA ARG A 56 -8.14 1.64 -11.31
C ARG A 56 -7.31 1.06 -12.45
N ALA A 57 -6.59 -0.05 -12.20
CA ALA A 57 -5.83 -0.73 -13.25
C ALA A 57 -6.73 -1.32 -14.33
N PHE A 58 -7.85 -1.93 -13.95
CA PHE A 58 -8.83 -2.42 -14.92
C PHE A 58 -9.43 -1.28 -15.77
N ILE A 59 -9.89 -0.18 -15.17
CA ILE A 59 -10.57 0.87 -15.95
C ILE A 59 -9.60 1.65 -16.85
N SER A 60 -8.35 1.86 -16.42
CA SER A 60 -7.38 2.75 -17.08
C SER A 60 -6.24 2.05 -17.83
N GLY A 61 -5.97 0.78 -17.54
CA GLY A 61 -4.77 0.07 -18.01
C GLY A 61 -3.50 0.38 -17.20
N PHE A 62 -3.50 1.39 -16.34
CA PHE A 62 -2.34 1.75 -15.53
C PHE A 62 -2.17 0.87 -14.29
N THR A 63 -1.01 0.20 -14.17
CA THR A 63 -0.74 -0.83 -13.15
C THR A 63 0.17 -0.42 -11.99
N GLY A 64 0.58 0.86 -11.89
CA GLY A 64 1.41 1.32 -10.76
C GLY A 64 0.72 1.16 -9.41
N SER A 65 1.45 1.11 -8.29
CA SER A 65 0.80 0.89 -6.98
C SER A 65 -0.01 2.09 -6.49
N ALA A 66 0.34 3.31 -6.92
CA ALA A 66 -0.32 4.54 -6.48
C ALA A 66 -0.96 5.31 -7.64
N GLY A 67 -2.18 5.77 -7.42
CA GLY A 67 -2.86 6.70 -8.31
C GLY A 67 -4.37 6.78 -8.06
N LEU A 68 -5.05 7.64 -8.81
CA LEU A 68 -6.49 7.81 -8.72
C LEU A 68 -7.04 8.17 -10.09
N ALA A 69 -8.08 7.46 -10.51
CA ALA A 69 -8.78 7.75 -11.76
C ALA A 69 -10.03 8.58 -11.47
N VAL A 70 -10.27 9.60 -12.29
CA VAL A 70 -11.53 10.35 -12.36
C VAL A 70 -12.09 10.18 -13.76
N VAL A 71 -13.29 9.61 -13.88
CA VAL A 71 -14.01 9.53 -15.15
C VAL A 71 -15.22 10.45 -15.06
N SER A 72 -15.27 11.47 -15.90
CA SER A 72 -16.43 12.35 -16.07
C SER A 72 -17.27 11.93 -17.28
N THR A 73 -18.37 12.64 -17.53
CA THR A 73 -19.20 12.46 -18.73
C THR A 73 -18.41 12.59 -20.03
N ASP A 74 -17.40 13.47 -20.06
CA ASP A 74 -16.71 13.87 -21.28
C ASP A 74 -15.23 13.51 -21.26
N ASP A 75 -14.56 13.63 -20.11
CA ASP A 75 -13.11 13.40 -19.95
C ASP A 75 -12.78 12.27 -18.97
N ALA A 76 -11.54 11.76 -19.02
CA ALA A 76 -10.97 10.89 -18.01
C ALA A 76 -9.54 11.36 -17.65
N ALA A 77 -9.24 11.39 -16.35
CA ALA A 77 -7.96 11.83 -15.81
C ALA A 77 -7.38 10.80 -14.84
N LEU A 78 -6.08 10.56 -14.91
CA LEU A 78 -5.35 9.69 -13.99
C LEU A 78 -4.30 10.51 -13.23
N PHE A 79 -4.44 10.56 -11.91
CA PHE A 79 -3.50 11.18 -10.99
C PHE A 79 -2.51 10.13 -10.50
N THR A 80 -1.22 10.43 -10.53
CA THR A 80 -0.18 9.61 -9.89
C THR A 80 1.03 10.47 -9.54
N ASP A 81 1.95 9.92 -8.75
CA ASP A 81 3.15 10.61 -8.30
C ASP A 81 4.39 10.34 -9.19
N GLY A 82 5.50 11.00 -8.85
CA GLY A 82 6.74 11.00 -9.63
C GLY A 82 7.33 9.61 -9.92
N ARG A 83 6.99 8.59 -9.12
CA ARG A 83 7.44 7.21 -9.33
C ARG A 83 6.89 6.60 -10.61
N TYR A 84 5.74 7.10 -11.09
CA TYR A 84 4.94 6.44 -12.10
C TYR A 84 4.70 7.24 -13.39
N PHE A 85 5.23 8.46 -13.53
CA PHE A 85 5.00 9.28 -14.73
C PHE A 85 5.37 8.59 -16.04
N LEU A 86 6.52 7.91 -16.08
CA LEU A 86 6.99 7.21 -17.28
C LEU A 86 6.14 5.97 -17.58
N GLN A 87 5.74 5.23 -16.54
CA GLN A 87 4.88 4.06 -16.68
C GLN A 87 3.48 4.47 -17.17
N ALA A 88 2.87 5.48 -16.55
CA ALA A 88 1.54 5.96 -16.91
C ALA A 88 1.50 6.46 -18.37
N ASN A 89 2.51 7.21 -18.82
CA ASN A 89 2.61 7.65 -20.22
C ASN A 89 2.65 6.49 -21.23
N LYS A 90 3.15 5.31 -20.84
CA LYS A 90 3.21 4.13 -21.72
C LYS A 90 1.93 3.29 -21.67
N GLN A 91 1.28 3.24 -20.50
CA GLN A 91 0.16 2.33 -20.25
C GLN A 91 -1.21 2.96 -20.52
N LEU A 92 -1.33 4.29 -20.42
CA LEU A 92 -2.57 5.01 -20.69
C LEU A 92 -2.79 5.16 -22.20
N ASP A 93 -4.02 4.91 -22.65
CA ASP A 93 -4.43 5.18 -24.02
C ASP A 93 -4.85 6.66 -24.23
N HIS A 94 -5.34 6.97 -25.42
CA HIS A 94 -5.76 8.32 -25.80
C HIS A 94 -6.99 8.86 -25.03
N ASN A 95 -7.71 8.03 -24.27
CA ASN A 95 -8.87 8.47 -23.50
C ASN A 95 -8.48 9.19 -22.19
N TRP A 96 -7.24 9.02 -21.73
CA TRP A 96 -6.80 9.50 -20.41
C TRP A 96 -5.86 10.69 -20.49
N THR A 97 -6.08 11.66 -19.60
CA THR A 97 -5.13 12.72 -19.30
C THR A 97 -4.32 12.36 -18.06
N LEU A 98 -2.98 12.29 -18.20
CA LEU A 98 -2.09 12.07 -17.06
C LEU A 98 -1.89 13.35 -16.24
N MET A 99 -2.32 13.31 -14.99
CA MET A 99 -2.17 14.38 -13.99
C MET A 99 -0.97 14.07 -13.08
N LYS A 100 0.13 14.78 -13.29
CA LYS A 100 1.42 14.53 -12.62
C LYS A 100 1.49 15.23 -11.26
N GLN A 101 1.13 14.53 -10.19
CA GLN A 101 1.06 15.10 -8.84
C GLN A 101 2.43 15.61 -8.37
N GLY A 102 2.42 16.73 -7.64
CA GLY A 102 3.63 17.37 -7.11
C GLY A 102 4.42 18.20 -8.12
N ILE A 103 3.97 18.29 -9.37
CA ILE A 103 4.47 19.30 -10.31
C ILE A 103 3.71 20.62 -10.06
N PRO A 104 4.40 21.79 -10.06
CA PRO A 104 3.73 23.08 -9.99
C PRO A 104 2.58 23.20 -11.00
N ASP A 105 1.51 23.86 -10.59
CA ASP A 105 0.30 24.13 -11.38
C ASP A 105 -0.54 22.89 -11.77
N VAL A 106 -0.16 21.68 -11.35
CA VAL A 106 -1.03 20.50 -11.47
C VAL A 106 -1.90 20.40 -10.21
N PRO A 107 -3.24 20.48 -10.32
CA PRO A 107 -4.12 20.38 -9.17
C PRO A 107 -4.07 18.98 -8.56
N THR A 108 -4.30 18.90 -7.26
CA THR A 108 -4.70 17.65 -6.61
C THR A 108 -6.01 17.14 -7.22
N TRP A 109 -6.32 15.85 -7.06
CA TRP A 109 -7.57 15.32 -7.60
C TRP A 109 -8.79 15.96 -6.92
N GLN A 110 -8.69 16.33 -5.63
CA GLN A 110 -9.73 17.05 -4.91
C GLN A 110 -9.96 18.44 -5.50
N GLU A 111 -8.87 19.19 -5.76
CA GLU A 111 -8.94 20.50 -6.42
C GLU A 111 -9.51 20.37 -7.83
N TYR A 112 -9.10 19.35 -8.59
CA TYR A 112 -9.63 19.08 -9.92
C TYR A 112 -11.15 18.88 -9.90
N LEU A 113 -11.68 18.11 -8.94
CA LEU A 113 -13.12 17.91 -8.82
C LEU A 113 -13.89 19.22 -8.54
N VAL A 114 -13.27 20.17 -7.83
CA VAL A 114 -13.88 21.47 -7.48
C VAL A 114 -13.73 22.49 -8.61
N GLN A 115 -12.60 22.48 -9.31
CA GLN A 115 -12.22 23.53 -10.27
C GLN A 115 -12.54 23.18 -11.73
N ASN A 116 -12.45 21.90 -12.10
CA ASN A 116 -12.51 21.46 -13.49
C ASN A 116 -13.84 20.82 -13.88
N LEU A 117 -14.65 20.38 -12.92
CA LEU A 117 -15.99 19.87 -13.21
C LEU A 117 -17.03 21.00 -13.28
N PRO A 118 -18.13 20.81 -14.03
CA PRO A 118 -19.24 21.76 -14.02
C PRO A 118 -19.75 22.04 -12.60
N LYS A 119 -20.29 23.23 -12.36
CA LYS A 119 -21.01 23.51 -11.12
C LYS A 119 -22.19 22.54 -10.95
N ASP A 120 -22.60 22.34 -9.69
CA ASP A 120 -23.70 21.43 -9.33
C ASP A 120 -23.47 19.97 -9.75
N SER A 121 -22.19 19.57 -9.90
CA SER A 121 -21.80 18.21 -10.27
C SER A 121 -22.14 17.21 -9.16
N ARG A 122 -22.55 16.01 -9.59
CA ARG A 122 -22.76 14.85 -8.72
C ARG A 122 -21.61 13.88 -8.90
N ILE A 123 -20.73 13.81 -7.91
CA ILE A 123 -19.48 13.05 -7.98
C ILE A 123 -19.68 11.75 -7.21
N GLY A 124 -19.74 10.64 -7.93
CA GLY A 124 -19.90 9.33 -7.34
C GLY A 124 -18.58 8.76 -6.83
N ILE A 125 -18.66 8.02 -5.72
CA ILE A 125 -17.55 7.22 -5.21
C ILE A 125 -18.10 6.02 -4.43
N ASP A 126 -17.40 4.88 -4.50
CA ASP A 126 -17.63 3.79 -3.58
C ASP A 126 -17.13 4.19 -2.18
N PRO A 127 -18.01 4.29 -1.16
CA PRO A 127 -17.64 4.79 0.16
C PRO A 127 -16.67 3.85 0.91
N THR A 128 -16.49 2.61 0.45
CA THR A 128 -15.49 1.70 1.03
C THR A 128 -14.07 2.11 0.66
N LEU A 129 -13.86 2.85 -0.44
CA LEU A 129 -12.55 3.13 -1.01
C LEU A 129 -11.99 4.52 -0.66
N ILE A 130 -12.72 5.31 0.13
CA ILE A 130 -12.29 6.63 0.61
C ILE A 130 -12.35 6.67 2.13
N THR A 131 -11.38 7.31 2.76
CA THR A 131 -11.39 7.47 4.22
C THR A 131 -12.51 8.41 4.65
N ALA A 132 -13.00 8.26 5.88
CA ALA A 132 -14.01 9.16 6.43
C ALA A 132 -13.51 10.61 6.51
N CYS A 133 -12.23 10.82 6.85
CA CYS A 133 -11.60 12.14 6.89
C CYS A 133 -11.56 12.82 5.52
N ASP A 134 -11.17 12.09 4.48
CA ASP A 134 -11.10 12.61 3.11
C ASP A 134 -12.49 12.89 2.57
N ALA A 135 -13.45 11.99 2.80
CA ALA A 135 -14.84 12.16 2.38
C ALA A 135 -15.47 13.41 3.01
N LYS A 136 -15.23 13.66 4.30
CA LYS A 136 -15.71 14.87 4.99
C LYS A 136 -15.13 16.13 4.36
N THR A 137 -13.81 16.20 4.20
CA THR A 137 -13.10 17.36 3.63
C THR A 137 -13.55 17.63 2.19
N LEU A 138 -13.73 16.57 1.40
CA LEU A 138 -14.19 16.66 0.02
C LEU A 138 -15.64 17.15 -0.06
N LYS A 139 -16.55 16.63 0.77
CA LYS A 139 -17.95 17.10 0.85
C LYS A 139 -18.04 18.59 1.14
N GLU A 140 -17.26 19.08 2.11
CA GLU A 140 -17.22 20.51 2.46
C GLU A 140 -16.72 21.36 1.28
N SER A 141 -15.70 20.88 0.58
CA SER A 141 -15.11 21.59 -0.57
C SER A 141 -16.05 21.62 -1.77
N LEU A 142 -16.73 20.51 -2.07
CA LEU A 142 -17.71 20.41 -3.15
C LEU A 142 -18.97 21.25 -2.87
N GLY A 143 -19.43 21.29 -1.62
CA GLY A 143 -20.60 22.08 -1.23
C GLY A 143 -20.44 23.58 -1.50
N LYS A 144 -19.21 24.12 -1.42
CA LYS A 144 -18.91 25.53 -1.74
C LYS A 144 -19.18 25.90 -3.19
N VAL A 145 -19.20 24.92 -4.10
CA VAL A 145 -19.47 25.10 -5.54
C VAL A 145 -20.79 24.45 -5.99
N GLY A 146 -21.69 24.15 -5.05
CA GLY A 146 -22.99 23.52 -5.32
C GLY A 146 -22.90 22.03 -5.68
N SER A 147 -21.70 21.47 -5.76
CA SER A 147 -21.48 20.06 -6.11
C SER A 147 -21.64 19.16 -4.88
N SER A 148 -21.83 17.86 -5.12
CA SER A 148 -22.07 16.87 -4.06
C SER A 148 -21.28 15.58 -4.26
N LEU A 149 -20.85 14.99 -3.14
CA LEU A 149 -20.31 13.64 -3.11
C LEU A 149 -21.46 12.64 -2.93
N VAL A 150 -21.58 11.68 -3.84
CA VAL A 150 -22.62 10.67 -3.88
C VAL A 150 -22.00 9.31 -3.60
N SER A 151 -22.40 8.67 -2.50
CA SER A 151 -21.98 7.31 -2.20
C SER A 151 -22.77 6.31 -3.04
N THR A 152 -22.08 5.40 -3.73
CA THR A 152 -22.71 4.31 -4.48
C THR A 152 -22.78 3.05 -3.62
N GLU A 153 -23.91 2.33 -3.63
CA GLU A 153 -24.05 1.08 -2.86
C GLU A 153 -23.17 -0.06 -3.43
N GLU A 154 -23.06 -0.11 -4.75
CA GLU A 154 -22.16 -1.00 -5.46
C GLU A 154 -21.07 -0.22 -6.20
N ASN A 155 -19.94 -0.87 -6.46
CA ASN A 155 -18.86 -0.25 -7.21
C ASN A 155 -19.18 -0.28 -8.71
N LEU A 156 -19.25 0.89 -9.36
CA LEU A 156 -19.62 0.96 -10.78
C LEU A 156 -18.57 0.31 -11.70
N VAL A 157 -17.31 0.23 -11.27
CA VAL A 157 -16.27 -0.48 -12.03
C VAL A 157 -16.52 -1.99 -11.98
N ASP A 158 -17.00 -2.53 -10.86
CA ASP A 158 -17.30 -3.96 -10.74
C ASP A 158 -18.43 -4.37 -11.70
N LEU A 159 -19.42 -3.49 -11.93
CA LEU A 159 -20.46 -3.69 -12.94
C LEU A 159 -19.92 -3.72 -14.37
N VAL A 160 -18.95 -2.85 -14.70
CA VAL A 160 -18.30 -2.82 -16.01
C VAL A 160 -17.37 -4.03 -16.20
N TRP A 161 -16.69 -4.45 -15.14
CA TRP A 161 -15.78 -5.60 -15.13
C TRP A 161 -16.56 -6.93 -15.25
N GLY A 162 -17.74 -6.99 -14.62
CA GLY A 162 -18.62 -8.15 -14.67
C GLY A 162 -17.93 -9.43 -14.21
N ASN A 163 -18.23 -10.54 -14.88
CA ASN A 163 -17.73 -11.87 -14.52
C ASN A 163 -16.22 -12.05 -14.72
N ALA A 164 -15.54 -11.12 -15.41
CA ALA A 164 -14.09 -11.17 -15.58
C ALA A 164 -13.33 -10.63 -14.35
N ARG A 165 -14.03 -10.06 -13.36
CA ARG A 165 -13.43 -9.63 -12.11
C ARG A 165 -12.92 -10.86 -11.33
N PRO A 166 -11.63 -10.90 -10.94
CA PRO A 166 -11.10 -12.00 -10.15
C PRO A 166 -11.87 -12.18 -8.84
N PRO A 167 -12.02 -13.42 -8.33
CA PRO A 167 -12.60 -13.64 -7.02
C PRO A 167 -11.71 -13.04 -5.92
N ARG A 168 -12.34 -12.61 -4.82
CA ARG A 168 -11.59 -12.17 -3.63
C ARG A 168 -10.79 -13.36 -3.07
N PRO A 169 -9.48 -13.20 -2.79
CA PRO A 169 -8.69 -14.21 -2.12
C PRO A 169 -9.31 -14.64 -0.80
N CYS A 170 -9.35 -15.95 -0.57
CA CYS A 170 -9.88 -16.55 0.66
C CYS A 170 -8.89 -17.57 1.23
N ASN A 171 -7.62 -17.16 1.35
CA ASN A 171 -6.55 -18.02 1.85
C ASN A 171 -6.66 -18.21 3.37
N PRO A 172 -6.23 -19.36 3.93
CA PRO A 172 -6.27 -19.62 5.38
C PRO A 172 -5.48 -18.61 6.20
N ALA A 173 -6.02 -18.23 7.37
CA ALA A 173 -5.25 -17.52 8.39
C ALA A 173 -4.44 -18.53 9.21
N ASN A 174 -3.27 -18.10 9.68
CA ASN A 174 -2.33 -18.91 10.44
C ASN A 174 -1.92 -18.20 11.73
N VAL A 175 -1.76 -18.98 12.81
CA VAL A 175 -1.28 -18.45 14.09
C VAL A 175 0.20 -18.09 13.99
N LEU A 176 0.57 -16.93 14.53
CA LEU A 176 1.96 -16.56 14.77
C LEU A 176 2.27 -16.75 16.27
N PRO A 177 3.04 -17.78 16.65
CA PRO A 177 3.28 -18.10 18.05
C PRO A 177 4.03 -16.99 18.81
N SER A 178 3.85 -16.93 20.13
CA SER A 178 4.45 -15.91 21.01
C SER A 178 5.97 -15.84 20.97
N LYS A 179 6.66 -16.91 20.53
CA LYS A 179 8.12 -16.89 20.31
C LYS A 179 8.55 -15.88 19.24
N TYR A 180 7.64 -15.45 18.36
CA TYR A 180 7.88 -14.42 17.35
C TYR A 180 7.27 -13.06 17.71
N THR A 181 6.17 -13.05 18.49
CA THR A 181 5.43 -11.81 18.78
C THR A 181 5.77 -11.17 20.11
N GLY A 182 6.31 -11.94 21.07
CA GLY A 182 6.65 -11.49 22.43
C GLY A 182 5.45 -11.15 23.34
N ARG A 183 4.24 -11.03 22.80
CA ARG A 183 3.01 -10.70 23.55
C ARG A 183 1.82 -11.50 23.01
N SER A 184 0.94 -11.91 23.92
CA SER A 184 -0.31 -12.59 23.55
C SER A 184 -1.32 -11.61 22.91
N HIS A 185 -2.35 -12.14 22.24
CA HIS A 185 -3.42 -11.30 21.72
C HIS A 185 -4.28 -10.71 22.86
N ASP A 186 -4.46 -11.46 23.94
CA ASP A 186 -5.15 -10.99 25.16
C ASP A 186 -4.46 -9.76 25.76
N ASP A 187 -3.13 -9.78 25.89
CA ASP A 187 -2.37 -8.64 26.42
C ASP A 187 -2.48 -7.40 25.53
N LYS A 188 -2.55 -7.60 24.21
CA LYS A 188 -2.68 -6.51 23.23
C LYS A 188 -4.09 -5.91 23.29
N ILE A 189 -5.11 -6.74 23.38
CA ILE A 189 -6.51 -6.30 23.52
C ILE A 189 -6.75 -5.62 24.87
N ALA A 190 -6.15 -6.11 25.95
CA ALA A 190 -6.22 -5.47 27.26
C ALA A 190 -5.63 -4.05 27.23
N ASN A 191 -4.46 -3.88 26.61
CA ASN A 191 -3.86 -2.56 26.45
C ASN A 191 -4.68 -1.64 25.53
N LEU A 192 -5.26 -2.16 24.44
CA LEU A 192 -6.18 -1.39 23.61
C LEU A 192 -7.40 -0.91 24.42
N ARG A 193 -8.00 -1.77 25.25
CA ARG A 193 -9.13 -1.40 26.11
C ARG A 193 -8.75 -0.33 27.14
N GLU A 194 -7.52 -0.37 27.65
CA GLU A 194 -6.99 0.69 28.53
C GLU A 194 -6.95 2.03 27.79
N GLU A 195 -6.39 2.09 26.59
CA GLU A 195 -6.40 3.31 25.77
C GLU A 195 -7.81 3.83 25.49
N LEU A 196 -8.76 2.95 25.15
CA LEU A 196 -10.15 3.33 24.90
C LEU A 196 -10.85 3.91 26.13
N SER A 197 -10.49 3.43 27.32
CA SER A 197 -11.10 3.87 28.58
C SER A 197 -10.66 5.27 29.02
N LYS A 198 -9.48 5.73 28.58
CA LYS A 198 -8.96 7.08 28.91
C LYS A 198 -9.86 8.19 28.39
N GLU A 199 -10.44 8.00 27.21
CA GLU A 199 -11.31 8.96 26.52
C GLU A 199 -12.79 8.50 26.49
N ASN A 200 -13.15 7.47 27.27
CA ASN A 200 -14.50 6.91 27.38
C ASN A 200 -15.14 6.52 26.03
N TYR A 201 -14.35 5.95 25.11
CA TYR A 201 -14.87 5.39 23.86
C TYR A 201 -15.64 4.10 24.14
N TYR A 202 -16.74 3.89 23.40
CA TYR A 202 -17.50 2.64 23.48
C TYR A 202 -16.68 1.42 23.02
N GLY A 203 -15.87 1.65 21.98
CA GLY A 203 -15.06 0.63 21.34
C GLY A 203 -14.25 1.20 20.18
N PHE A 204 -13.56 0.30 19.48
CA PHE A 204 -12.73 0.60 18.32
C PHE A 204 -13.06 -0.36 17.17
N VAL A 205 -13.30 0.22 15.99
CA VAL A 205 -13.40 -0.55 14.74
C VAL A 205 -12.03 -0.61 14.10
N VAL A 206 -11.47 -1.81 14.03
CA VAL A 206 -10.20 -2.07 13.35
C VAL A 206 -10.49 -2.46 11.92
N SER A 207 -10.02 -1.64 10.98
CA SER A 207 -10.20 -1.82 9.53
C SER A 207 -8.90 -2.12 8.80
N ALA A 208 -7.75 -1.65 9.29
CA ALA A 208 -6.46 -1.92 8.68
C ALA A 208 -6.04 -3.39 8.89
N LEU A 209 -5.71 -4.10 7.80
CA LEU A 209 -5.46 -5.54 7.85
C LEU A 209 -4.21 -5.92 8.67
N ASP A 210 -3.17 -5.08 8.64
CA ASP A 210 -1.95 -5.25 9.41
C ASP A 210 -2.19 -5.07 10.92
N GLU A 211 -3.08 -4.15 11.30
CA GLU A 211 -3.50 -3.96 12.69
C GLU A 211 -4.28 -5.19 13.20
N ILE A 212 -5.18 -5.75 12.38
CA ILE A 212 -5.93 -6.98 12.73
C ILE A 212 -4.96 -8.17 12.87
N ALA A 213 -4.07 -8.37 11.91
CA ALA A 213 -3.06 -9.42 11.94
C ALA A 213 -2.16 -9.30 13.19
N TRP A 214 -1.73 -8.10 13.53
CA TRP A 214 -0.91 -7.84 14.72
C TRP A 214 -1.70 -8.07 16.02
N LEU A 215 -2.93 -7.55 16.13
CA LEU A 215 -3.74 -7.60 17.34
C LEU A 215 -4.03 -9.05 17.76
N PHE A 216 -4.37 -9.90 16.79
CA PHE A 216 -4.75 -11.29 17.03
C PHE A 216 -3.59 -12.30 16.96
N ASN A 217 -2.36 -11.84 16.69
CA ASN A 217 -1.22 -12.72 16.39
C ASN A 217 -1.53 -13.72 15.26
N LEU A 218 -2.20 -13.24 14.21
CA LEU A 218 -2.52 -14.05 13.03
C LEU A 218 -1.80 -13.49 11.81
N ARG A 219 -1.61 -14.32 10.80
CA ARG A 219 -1.06 -13.94 9.49
C ARG A 219 -1.85 -14.60 8.37
N GLY A 220 -1.82 -14.00 7.20
CA GLY A 220 -2.53 -14.49 6.01
C GLY A 220 -1.70 -14.31 4.75
N SER A 221 -2.35 -14.52 3.61
CA SER A 221 -1.74 -14.36 2.29
C SER A 221 -2.74 -13.87 1.24
N ASP A 222 -3.75 -13.11 1.67
CA ASP A 222 -4.76 -12.59 0.73
C ASP A 222 -4.24 -11.44 -0.13
N VAL A 223 -3.29 -10.68 0.41
CA VAL A 223 -2.63 -9.57 -0.28
C VAL A 223 -1.22 -10.02 -0.63
N LYS A 224 -0.82 -9.87 -1.90
CA LYS A 224 0.53 -10.23 -2.35
C LYS A 224 1.55 -9.45 -1.49
N TYR A 225 2.58 -10.13 -1.02
CA TYR A 225 3.69 -9.58 -0.22
C TYR A 225 3.39 -9.13 1.21
N ASN A 226 2.13 -8.82 1.50
CA ASN A 226 1.69 -8.43 2.82
C ASN A 226 1.02 -9.63 3.51
N PRO A 227 1.59 -10.16 4.61
CA PRO A 227 1.11 -11.39 5.24
C PRO A 227 -0.16 -11.17 6.09
N VAL A 228 -1.19 -10.64 5.44
CA VAL A 228 -2.46 -10.22 6.03
C VAL A 228 -3.64 -10.97 5.40
N PHE A 229 -4.82 -10.86 6.01
CA PHE A 229 -6.05 -11.50 5.55
C PHE A 229 -7.23 -10.52 5.67
N PHE A 230 -8.18 -10.60 4.73
CA PHE A 230 -9.36 -9.74 4.75
C PHE A 230 -10.24 -10.01 5.98
N ALA A 231 -10.35 -9.01 6.84
CA ALA A 231 -11.16 -9.05 8.05
C ALA A 231 -11.47 -7.63 8.53
N TYR A 232 -12.46 -7.51 9.41
CA TYR A 232 -12.64 -6.38 10.32
C TYR A 232 -12.63 -6.87 11.76
N ALA A 233 -12.40 -5.99 12.72
CA ALA A 233 -12.64 -6.30 14.12
C ALA A 233 -13.37 -5.17 14.84
N LEU A 234 -14.22 -5.53 15.81
CA LEU A 234 -14.82 -4.61 16.75
C LEU A 234 -14.39 -5.00 18.16
N ILE A 235 -13.67 -4.11 18.83
CA ILE A 235 -13.23 -4.28 20.21
C ILE A 235 -14.02 -3.31 21.07
N THR A 236 -14.86 -3.83 21.96
CA THR A 236 -15.57 -3.03 22.97
C THR A 236 -15.02 -3.37 24.36
N LYS A 237 -15.56 -2.71 25.38
CA LYS A 237 -15.25 -3.04 26.77
C LYS A 237 -15.48 -4.53 27.09
N ASP A 238 -16.56 -5.10 26.57
CA ASP A 238 -17.04 -6.42 26.96
C ASP A 238 -16.88 -7.48 25.85
N ASP A 239 -16.85 -7.06 24.58
CA ASP A 239 -16.87 -7.95 23.43
C ASP A 239 -15.62 -7.80 22.55
N ILE A 240 -15.24 -8.92 21.94
CA ILE A 240 -14.23 -8.99 20.87
C ILE A 240 -14.90 -9.71 19.71
N ILE A 241 -15.10 -9.02 18.59
CA ILE A 241 -15.72 -9.60 17.40
C ILE A 241 -14.75 -9.53 16.22
N LEU A 242 -14.44 -10.67 15.61
CA LEU A 242 -13.66 -10.78 14.38
C LEU A 242 -14.61 -11.11 13.21
N TYR A 243 -14.68 -10.20 12.25
CA TYR A 243 -15.48 -10.34 11.03
C TYR A 243 -14.59 -10.91 9.92
N ILE A 244 -14.74 -12.20 9.62
CA ILE A 244 -13.85 -12.95 8.74
C ILE A 244 -14.63 -14.06 8.03
N ASP A 245 -14.20 -14.45 6.82
CA ASP A 245 -14.76 -15.63 6.16
C ASP A 245 -14.39 -16.89 6.96
N GLU A 246 -15.40 -17.71 7.29
CA GLU A 246 -15.21 -18.92 8.10
C GLU A 246 -14.21 -19.90 7.46
N LYS A 247 -14.10 -19.93 6.13
CA LYS A 247 -13.15 -20.78 5.41
C LYS A 247 -11.69 -20.48 5.77
N LYS A 248 -11.42 -19.30 6.33
CA LYS A 248 -10.07 -18.88 6.77
C LYS A 248 -9.72 -19.40 8.17
N LEU A 249 -10.70 -19.88 8.93
CA LEU A 249 -10.57 -20.25 10.34
C LEU A 249 -10.32 -21.75 10.50
N SER A 250 -9.05 -22.13 10.64
CA SER A 250 -8.68 -23.50 11.03
C SER A 250 -9.03 -23.78 12.50
N ASN A 251 -9.02 -25.06 12.89
CA ASN A 251 -9.20 -25.45 14.30
C ASN A 251 -8.08 -24.87 15.19
N GLU A 252 -6.86 -24.72 14.66
CA GLU A 252 -5.74 -24.11 15.37
C GLU A 252 -5.99 -22.62 15.65
N VAL A 253 -6.49 -21.88 14.65
CA VAL A 253 -6.86 -20.46 14.83
C VAL A 253 -7.99 -20.31 15.86
N LYS A 254 -9.04 -21.14 15.76
CA LYS A 254 -10.16 -21.13 16.72
C LYS A 254 -9.67 -21.46 18.14
N ALA A 255 -8.75 -22.41 18.29
CA ALA A 255 -8.17 -22.76 19.59
C ALA A 255 -7.27 -21.65 20.16
N HIS A 256 -6.45 -21.01 19.32
CA HIS A 256 -5.58 -19.89 19.72
C HIS A 256 -6.36 -18.67 20.21
N LEU A 257 -7.46 -18.33 19.53
CA LEU A 257 -8.30 -17.18 19.90
C LEU A 257 -9.26 -17.47 21.06
N GLY A 258 -9.52 -18.75 21.35
CA GLY A 258 -10.40 -19.15 22.44
C GLY A 258 -11.85 -18.69 22.27
N SER A 259 -12.63 -18.78 23.36
CA SER A 259 -14.05 -18.42 23.38
C SER A 259 -14.33 -16.93 23.63
N SER A 260 -13.30 -16.14 23.95
CA SER A 260 -13.41 -14.70 24.15
C SER A 260 -13.65 -13.94 22.84
N VAL A 261 -13.17 -14.50 21.71
CA VAL A 261 -13.34 -13.92 20.37
C VAL A 261 -14.57 -14.53 19.69
N LYS A 262 -15.53 -13.67 19.35
CA LYS A 262 -16.70 -14.04 18.55
C LYS A 262 -16.40 -13.92 17.08
N PHE A 263 -16.80 -14.90 16.27
CA PHE A 263 -16.63 -14.86 14.83
C PHE A 263 -17.94 -14.50 14.13
N ARG A 264 -17.87 -13.59 13.16
CA ARG A 264 -18.99 -13.27 12.26
C ARG A 264 -18.51 -13.20 10.82
N SER A 265 -19.44 -13.29 9.87
CA SER A 265 -19.09 -13.16 8.45
C SER A 265 -18.52 -11.77 8.16
N TYR A 266 -17.61 -11.69 7.19
CA TYR A 266 -16.87 -10.47 6.84
C TYR A 266 -17.76 -9.23 6.66
N ASN A 267 -18.90 -9.35 5.97
CA ASN A 267 -19.82 -8.23 5.72
C ASN A 267 -20.75 -7.90 6.89
N ALA A 268 -20.83 -8.73 7.93
CA ALA A 268 -21.71 -8.48 9.08
C ALA A 268 -21.28 -7.25 9.90
N VAL A 269 -20.06 -6.74 9.71
CA VAL A 269 -19.58 -5.51 10.35
C VAL A 269 -20.52 -4.33 10.07
N PHE A 270 -21.01 -4.18 8.84
CA PHE A 270 -21.87 -3.06 8.46
C PHE A 270 -23.26 -3.16 9.12
N GLU A 271 -23.80 -4.37 9.25
CA GLU A 271 -25.06 -4.60 9.95
C GLU A 271 -24.94 -4.30 11.44
N ASP A 272 -23.88 -4.80 12.07
CA ASP A 272 -23.63 -4.59 13.51
C ASP A 272 -23.40 -3.12 13.84
N LEU A 273 -22.66 -2.40 13.01
CA LEU A 273 -22.46 -0.96 13.16
C LEU A 273 -23.77 -0.18 13.01
N ARG A 274 -24.66 -0.58 12.08
CA ARG A 274 -26.00 0.02 11.97
C ARG A 274 -26.84 -0.22 13.22
N HIS A 275 -26.78 -1.41 13.81
CA HIS A 275 -27.46 -1.69 15.06
C HIS A 275 -26.89 -0.91 16.25
N LEU A 276 -25.57 -0.73 16.31
CA LEU A 276 -24.90 0.09 17.33
C LEU A 276 -25.24 1.58 17.17
N SER A 277 -25.34 2.07 15.94
CA SER A 277 -25.72 3.46 15.63
C SER A 277 -27.03 3.88 16.29
N VAL A 278 -28.02 2.98 16.31
CA VAL A 278 -29.32 3.21 16.94
C VAL A 278 -29.19 3.31 18.46
N LYS A 279 -28.25 2.57 19.08
CA LYS A 279 -28.00 2.60 20.52
C LYS A 279 -27.26 3.88 20.96
N PHE A 280 -26.29 4.37 20.18
CA PHE A 280 -25.48 5.54 20.59
C PHE A 280 -26.27 6.84 20.72
N LYS A 281 -27.41 6.96 20.02
CA LYS A 281 -28.27 8.16 20.10
C LYS A 281 -28.79 8.48 21.51
N SER A 282 -28.71 7.53 22.47
CA SER A 282 -29.15 7.76 23.85
C SER A 282 -28.02 8.14 24.84
N ASP A 283 -26.77 7.74 24.57
CA ASP A 283 -25.74 7.65 25.63
C ASP A 283 -24.54 8.60 25.43
N ASN A 284 -24.51 9.39 24.35
CA ASN A 284 -23.43 10.32 23.99
C ASN A 284 -22.01 9.71 23.93
N GLN A 285 -21.90 8.38 23.89
CA GLN A 285 -20.64 7.65 23.67
C GLN A 285 -20.30 7.61 22.19
N LYS A 286 -19.00 7.66 21.87
CA LYS A 286 -18.47 7.59 20.50
C LYS A 286 -17.77 6.26 20.26
N LEU A 287 -17.82 5.82 19.01
CA LEU A 287 -17.01 4.73 18.49
C LEU A 287 -15.72 5.31 17.92
N LEU A 288 -14.57 4.87 18.42
CA LEU A 288 -13.29 5.27 17.86
C LEU A 288 -13.10 4.60 16.49
N ILE A 289 -12.60 5.37 15.53
CA ILE A 289 -12.15 4.90 14.22
C ILE A 289 -10.76 5.46 13.93
N SER A 290 -9.97 4.72 13.14
CA SER A 290 -8.72 5.23 12.61
C SER A 290 -8.98 6.35 11.60
N THR A 291 -8.05 7.29 11.42
CA THR A 291 -8.05 8.24 10.29
C THR A 291 -8.03 7.56 8.94
N ARG A 292 -7.65 6.28 8.90
CA ARG A 292 -7.66 5.46 7.68
C ARG A 292 -8.99 4.73 7.47
N THR A 293 -9.91 4.71 8.42
CA THR A 293 -11.17 3.96 8.30
C THR A 293 -12.02 4.48 7.13
N SER A 294 -12.56 3.55 6.34
CA SER A 294 -13.42 3.87 5.20
C SER A 294 -14.69 4.61 5.59
N TYR A 295 -15.15 5.47 4.69
CA TYR A 295 -16.37 6.25 4.87
C TYR A 295 -17.62 5.36 4.98
N ALA A 296 -17.61 4.17 4.37
CA ALA A 296 -18.69 3.19 4.50
C ALA A 296 -18.91 2.71 5.95
N LEU A 297 -17.84 2.52 6.72
CA LEU A 297 -17.95 2.11 8.12
C LEU A 297 -18.53 3.23 8.99
N THR A 298 -18.19 4.49 8.69
CA THR A 298 -18.75 5.64 9.42
C THR A 298 -20.20 5.90 9.05
N LEU A 299 -20.57 5.70 7.78
CA LEU A 299 -21.97 5.72 7.35
C LEU A 299 -22.79 4.66 8.09
N ALA A 300 -22.25 3.43 8.23
CA ALA A 300 -22.91 2.35 8.95
C ALA A 300 -23.04 2.64 10.46
N ALA A 301 -21.99 3.18 11.10
CA ALA A 301 -22.01 3.55 12.52
C ALA A 301 -22.82 4.83 12.80
N GLY A 302 -23.12 5.62 11.78
CA GLY A 302 -23.61 7.00 11.89
C GLY A 302 -22.44 7.97 12.10
N GLU A 303 -22.30 8.94 11.19
CA GLU A 303 -21.15 9.87 11.18
C GLU A 303 -20.99 10.58 12.53
N ASP A 304 -22.10 11.07 13.08
CA ASP A 304 -22.15 11.73 14.39
C ASP A 304 -21.90 10.80 15.58
N ASN A 305 -21.79 9.49 15.40
CA ASN A 305 -21.47 8.55 16.48
C ASN A 305 -20.00 8.13 16.48
N THR A 306 -19.21 8.60 15.52
CA THR A 306 -17.81 8.22 15.37
C THR A 306 -16.88 9.37 15.73
N GLU A 307 -15.68 9.01 16.20
CA GLU A 307 -14.58 9.94 16.40
C GLU A 307 -13.33 9.38 15.74
N SER A 308 -12.70 10.20 14.89
CA SER A 308 -11.52 9.79 14.13
C SER A 308 -10.25 10.24 14.81
N ALA A 309 -9.35 9.30 15.06
CA ALA A 309 -8.03 9.57 15.60
C ALA A 309 -7.00 8.62 14.97
N ARG A 310 -5.73 8.86 15.26
CA ARG A 310 -4.68 7.91 14.93
C ARG A 310 -4.90 6.60 15.69
N SER A 311 -4.71 5.46 15.03
CA SER A 311 -4.98 4.16 15.66
C SER A 311 -4.05 3.89 16.85
N PRO A 312 -4.60 3.55 18.04
CA PRO A 312 -3.77 3.10 19.17
C PRO A 312 -2.99 1.82 18.86
N ILE A 313 -3.51 0.97 17.96
CA ILE A 313 -2.82 -0.25 17.53
C ILE A 313 -1.61 0.10 16.66
N LEU A 314 -1.74 1.09 15.75
CA LEU A 314 -0.63 1.57 14.93
C LEU A 314 0.52 2.06 15.81
N ASP A 315 0.22 2.83 16.85
CA ASP A 315 1.23 3.36 17.75
C ASP A 315 1.88 2.27 18.61
N ALA A 316 1.08 1.33 19.11
CA ALA A 316 1.58 0.20 19.88
C ALA A 316 2.52 -0.70 19.05
N LYS A 317 2.18 -1.02 17.79
CA LYS A 317 3.00 -1.90 16.94
C LYS A 317 4.19 -1.21 16.28
N ALA A 318 4.17 0.11 16.18
CA ALA A 318 5.31 0.88 15.67
C ALA A 318 6.54 0.71 16.58
N ILE A 319 6.34 0.54 17.89
CA ILE A 319 7.39 0.28 18.88
C ILE A 319 7.53 -1.22 19.10
N LYS A 320 8.54 -1.83 18.47
CA LYS A 320 8.78 -3.28 18.55
C LYS A 320 9.26 -3.64 19.95
N ASN A 321 8.71 -4.73 20.50
CA ASN A 321 9.20 -5.28 21.77
C ASN A 321 10.52 -6.07 21.55
N GLU A 322 11.19 -6.46 22.64
CA GLU A 322 12.50 -7.13 22.55
C GLU A 322 12.50 -8.42 21.71
N VAL A 323 11.41 -9.20 21.72
CA VAL A 323 11.29 -10.41 20.91
C VAL A 323 11.15 -10.07 19.43
N GLU A 324 10.33 -9.07 19.09
CA GLU A 324 10.18 -8.57 17.72
C GLU A 324 11.48 -7.93 17.22
N LEU A 325 12.18 -7.14 18.04
CA LEU A 325 13.46 -6.52 17.71
C LEU A 325 14.53 -7.58 17.44
N GLU A 326 14.64 -8.58 18.30
CA GLU A 326 15.61 -9.66 18.09
C GLU A 326 15.26 -10.50 16.86
N GLY A 327 13.96 -10.77 16.64
CA GLY A 327 13.48 -11.40 15.41
C GLY A 327 13.93 -10.64 14.16
N MET A 328 13.73 -9.31 14.15
CA MET A 328 14.15 -8.43 13.07
C MET A 328 15.67 -8.46 12.84
N ARG A 329 16.49 -8.43 13.90
CA ARG A 329 17.95 -8.54 13.77
C ARG A 329 18.36 -9.87 13.12
N GLN A 330 17.78 -10.98 13.59
CA GLN A 330 18.09 -12.30 13.06
C GLN A 330 17.62 -12.48 11.61
N CYS A 331 16.45 -11.96 11.25
CA CYS A 331 15.98 -12.03 9.86
C CYS A 331 16.87 -11.20 8.93
N HIS A 332 17.28 -9.98 9.33
CA HIS A 332 18.18 -9.14 8.53
C HIS A 332 19.57 -9.77 8.38
N LEU A 333 20.08 -10.47 9.40
CA LEU A 333 21.35 -11.20 9.31
C LEU A 333 21.30 -12.31 8.24
N ARG A 334 20.22 -13.12 8.24
CA ARG A 334 20.01 -14.18 7.24
C ARG A 334 19.77 -13.61 5.85
N ASP A 335 18.96 -12.56 5.74
CA ASP A 335 18.70 -11.89 4.47
C ASP A 335 19.96 -11.27 3.87
N ALA A 336 20.81 -10.66 4.71
CA ALA A 336 22.11 -10.16 4.29
C ALA A 336 23.00 -11.26 3.71
N ALA A 337 23.02 -12.46 4.31
CA ALA A 337 23.75 -13.60 3.75
C ALA A 337 23.22 -14.01 2.37
N ALA A 338 21.89 -14.04 2.18
CA ALA A 338 21.28 -14.31 0.88
C ALA A 338 21.66 -13.26 -0.18
N VAL A 339 21.63 -11.98 0.17
CA VAL A 339 22.02 -10.85 -0.71
C VAL A 339 23.51 -10.90 -1.05
N ILE A 340 24.38 -11.23 -0.10
CA ILE A 340 25.82 -11.41 -0.35
C ILE A 340 26.05 -12.57 -1.32
N ASN A 341 25.41 -13.72 -1.10
CA ASN A 341 25.50 -14.87 -2.00
C ASN A 341 25.00 -14.53 -3.40
N TYR A 342 23.94 -13.74 -3.50
CA TYR A 342 23.42 -13.25 -4.77
C TYR A 342 24.44 -12.40 -5.53
N PHE A 343 25.01 -11.38 -4.90
CA PHE A 343 25.97 -10.51 -5.59
C PHE A 343 27.27 -11.22 -5.96
N ALA A 344 27.75 -12.12 -5.09
CA ALA A 344 28.91 -12.96 -5.42
C ALA A 344 28.63 -13.88 -6.62
N TRP A 345 27.44 -14.49 -6.66
CA TRP A 345 27.00 -15.30 -7.80
C TRP A 345 26.87 -14.45 -9.07
N LEU A 346 26.24 -13.28 -8.99
CA LEU A 346 25.99 -12.43 -10.15
C LEU A 346 27.31 -11.95 -10.76
N GLU A 347 28.24 -11.48 -9.93
CA GLU A 347 29.59 -11.08 -10.37
C GLU A 347 30.32 -12.24 -11.06
N GLN A 348 30.23 -13.46 -10.52
CA GLN A 348 30.82 -14.65 -11.12
C GLN A 348 30.20 -14.98 -12.49
N GLN A 349 28.87 -14.93 -12.62
CA GLN A 349 28.18 -15.23 -13.87
C GLN A 349 28.53 -14.22 -14.97
N LEU A 350 28.49 -12.93 -14.65
CA LEU A 350 28.81 -11.86 -15.59
C LEU A 350 30.28 -11.92 -16.02
N SER A 351 31.20 -12.20 -15.08
CA SER A 351 32.64 -12.35 -15.38
C SER A 351 32.94 -13.58 -16.25
N ALA A 352 32.12 -14.63 -16.17
CA ALA A 352 32.21 -15.80 -17.03
C ALA A 352 31.62 -15.59 -18.44
N GLY A 353 31.04 -14.41 -18.72
CA GLY A 353 30.43 -14.09 -20.01
C GLY A 353 29.01 -14.64 -20.19
N ASN A 354 28.36 -15.10 -19.11
CA ASN A 354 26.97 -15.56 -19.18
C ASN A 354 26.02 -14.36 -19.32
N VAL A 355 25.01 -14.50 -20.17
CA VAL A 355 23.98 -13.48 -20.38
C VAL A 355 22.81 -13.78 -19.46
N LEU A 356 22.53 -12.84 -18.55
CA LEU A 356 21.40 -12.86 -17.63
C LEU A 356 20.53 -11.63 -17.88
N ASN A 357 19.21 -11.79 -17.79
CA ASN A 357 18.30 -10.65 -17.77
C ASN A 357 17.92 -10.26 -16.34
N GLU A 358 17.23 -9.13 -16.20
CA GLU A 358 16.78 -8.59 -14.91
C GLU A 358 15.92 -9.57 -14.11
N ILE A 359 15.09 -10.38 -14.78
CA ILE A 359 14.24 -11.40 -14.17
C ILE A 359 15.08 -12.58 -13.65
N ASP A 360 16.09 -13.01 -14.39
CA ASP A 360 17.02 -14.05 -13.95
C ASP A 360 17.71 -13.65 -12.64
N GLY A 361 18.13 -12.38 -12.54
CA GLY A 361 18.69 -11.81 -11.32
C GLY A 361 17.69 -11.83 -10.16
N ALA A 362 16.48 -11.30 -10.36
CA ALA A 362 15.43 -11.28 -9.35
C ALA A 362 15.06 -12.69 -8.84
N ASN A 363 14.80 -13.62 -9.75
CA ASN A 363 14.47 -15.01 -9.44
C ASN A 363 15.61 -15.71 -8.68
N ARG A 364 16.86 -15.41 -9.03
CA ARG A 364 18.00 -16.00 -8.34
C ARG A 364 18.12 -15.50 -6.91
N LEU A 365 17.90 -14.21 -6.68
CA LEU A 365 17.90 -13.64 -5.32
C LEU A 365 16.78 -14.23 -4.47
N GLU A 366 15.56 -14.35 -5.03
CA GLU A 366 14.45 -15.03 -4.33
C GLU A 366 14.82 -16.47 -3.95
N LYS A 367 15.49 -17.21 -4.84
CA LYS A 367 15.97 -18.56 -4.52
C LYS A 367 16.94 -18.58 -3.33
N PHE A 368 17.91 -17.68 -3.28
CA PHE A 368 18.84 -17.60 -2.15
C PHE A 368 18.14 -17.23 -0.84
N ARG A 369 17.08 -16.41 -0.89
CA ARG A 369 16.22 -16.14 0.26
C ARG A 369 15.42 -17.37 0.68
N GLY A 370 14.90 -18.13 -0.28
CA GLY A 370 14.18 -19.39 -0.05
C GLY A 370 14.99 -20.48 0.64
N GLU A 371 16.32 -20.36 0.64
CA GLU A 371 17.24 -21.23 1.38
C GLU A 371 17.41 -20.82 2.86
N GLN A 372 16.93 -19.65 3.26
CA GLN A 372 17.06 -19.13 4.63
C GLN A 372 15.92 -19.63 5.54
N GLU A 373 16.25 -19.86 6.81
CA GLU A 373 15.26 -20.26 7.82
C GLU A 373 14.14 -19.24 7.97
N ASP A 374 12.91 -19.75 8.16
CA ASP A 374 11.68 -18.98 8.37
C ASP A 374 11.26 -18.06 7.22
N PHE A 375 11.88 -18.16 6.03
CA PHE A 375 11.42 -17.46 4.82
C PHE A 375 9.99 -17.87 4.45
N VAL A 376 9.16 -16.87 4.13
CA VAL A 376 7.75 -17.03 3.76
C VAL A 376 7.50 -16.62 2.31
N GLY A 377 8.19 -15.58 1.84
CA GLY A 377 8.02 -15.02 0.50
C GLY A 377 8.68 -13.65 0.42
N LEU A 378 8.57 -12.97 -0.72
CA LEU A 378 9.08 -11.60 -0.87
C LEU A 378 8.22 -10.60 -0.08
N SER A 379 8.83 -9.49 0.34
CA SER A 379 8.11 -8.36 0.98
C SER A 379 7.61 -7.31 -0.02
N PHE A 380 8.08 -7.37 -1.27
CA PHE A 380 7.59 -6.65 -2.45
C PHE A 380 8.17 -7.27 -3.74
N ASP A 381 7.65 -6.88 -4.90
CA ASP A 381 8.22 -7.27 -6.20
C ASP A 381 9.66 -6.75 -6.32
N THR A 382 10.63 -7.64 -6.55
CA THR A 382 12.05 -7.24 -6.66
C THR A 382 12.27 -6.30 -7.84
N ILE A 383 12.83 -5.13 -7.56
CA ILE A 383 13.31 -4.20 -8.58
C ILE A 383 14.72 -4.65 -8.96
N SER A 384 14.85 -5.27 -10.13
CA SER A 384 16.12 -5.65 -10.72
C SER A 384 16.27 -4.83 -12.00
N ALA A 385 17.20 -3.87 -12.02
CA ALA A 385 17.20 -2.83 -13.03
C ALA A 385 18.63 -2.53 -13.54
N SER A 386 18.82 -2.69 -14.85
CA SER A 386 20.07 -2.46 -15.57
C SER A 386 19.99 -1.14 -16.34
N GLY A 387 21.00 -0.28 -16.16
CA GLY A 387 21.15 0.97 -16.91
C GLY A 387 19.93 1.91 -16.80
N PRO A 388 19.34 2.36 -17.93
CA PRO A 388 18.19 3.27 -17.91
C PRO A 388 16.97 2.80 -17.11
N ASN A 389 16.78 1.49 -16.96
CA ASN A 389 15.69 0.96 -16.14
C ASN A 389 15.84 1.35 -14.67
N GLY A 390 17.07 1.52 -14.18
CA GLY A 390 17.35 1.97 -12.81
C GLY A 390 16.93 3.42 -12.52
N ALA A 391 16.58 4.21 -13.55
CA ALA A 391 16.02 5.55 -13.38
C ALA A 391 14.48 5.55 -13.19
N ILE A 392 13.81 4.41 -13.39
CA ILE A 392 12.38 4.23 -13.15
C ILE A 392 12.22 3.73 -11.71
N ILE A 393 11.76 4.62 -10.81
CA ILE A 393 11.82 4.40 -9.35
C ILE A 393 11.17 3.07 -8.94
N HIS A 394 9.97 2.77 -9.43
CA HIS A 394 9.27 1.50 -9.18
C HIS A 394 9.26 0.63 -10.45
N TYR A 395 10.43 0.39 -11.04
CA TYR A 395 10.58 -0.52 -12.17
C TYR A 395 10.21 -1.95 -11.77
N SER A 396 9.41 -2.63 -12.60
CA SER A 396 9.16 -4.05 -12.48
C SER A 396 9.50 -4.71 -13.82
N PRO A 397 10.46 -5.66 -13.86
CA PRO A 397 10.85 -6.30 -15.10
C PRO A 397 9.74 -7.22 -15.61
N GLU A 398 9.29 -7.02 -16.85
CA GLU A 398 8.30 -7.88 -17.49
C GLU A 398 8.97 -8.90 -18.44
N PRO A 399 8.50 -10.16 -18.52
CA PRO A 399 9.15 -11.23 -19.30
C PRO A 399 9.45 -10.89 -20.76
N LYS A 400 8.66 -9.99 -21.36
CA LYS A 400 8.82 -9.61 -22.78
C LYS A 400 9.67 -8.37 -23.00
N THR A 401 9.94 -7.59 -21.95
CA THR A 401 10.60 -6.28 -22.07
C THR A 401 11.78 -6.09 -21.10
N CYS A 402 12.12 -7.11 -20.30
CA CYS A 402 13.26 -7.05 -19.40
C CYS A 402 14.59 -6.96 -20.16
N ALA A 403 15.50 -6.12 -19.67
CA ALA A 403 16.81 -5.90 -20.25
C ALA A 403 17.81 -6.97 -19.80
N ALA A 404 18.88 -7.14 -20.57
CA ALA A 404 20.07 -7.85 -20.10
C ALA A 404 20.76 -7.04 -19.00
N ILE A 405 21.33 -7.74 -18.01
CA ILE A 405 22.20 -7.14 -17.00
C ILE A 405 23.56 -6.87 -17.67
N ASP A 406 23.82 -5.61 -18.02
CA ASP A 406 25.07 -5.22 -18.69
C ASP A 406 26.11 -4.83 -17.63
N PRO A 407 27.26 -5.53 -17.55
CA PRO A 407 28.30 -5.22 -16.57
C PRO A 407 28.92 -3.83 -16.75
N ASN A 408 28.74 -3.18 -17.91
CA ASN A 408 29.26 -1.84 -18.19
C ASN A 408 28.27 -0.71 -17.84
N LEU A 409 27.11 -1.05 -17.25
CA LEU A 409 26.13 -0.10 -16.78
C LEU A 409 25.94 -0.26 -15.27
N LEU A 410 25.34 0.75 -14.64
CA LEU A 410 24.84 0.61 -13.28
C LEU A 410 23.76 -0.48 -13.21
N TYR A 411 23.83 -1.30 -12.18
CA TYR A 411 22.82 -2.27 -11.80
C TYR A 411 22.26 -1.91 -10.43
N LEU A 412 20.95 -1.68 -10.36
CA LEU A 412 20.22 -1.44 -9.12
C LEU A 412 19.37 -2.66 -8.79
N CYS A 413 19.50 -3.14 -7.55
CA CYS A 413 18.66 -4.19 -7.01
C CYS A 413 18.03 -3.70 -5.72
N ASP A 414 16.71 -3.56 -5.72
CA ASP A 414 15.89 -3.27 -4.54
C ASP A 414 14.98 -4.45 -4.24
N SER A 415 15.05 -4.98 -3.03
CA SER A 415 14.42 -6.25 -2.74
C SER A 415 14.28 -6.53 -1.24
N GLY A 416 13.33 -7.38 -0.87
CA GLY A 416 13.14 -7.77 0.53
C GLY A 416 12.42 -9.09 0.69
N GLY A 417 12.46 -9.63 1.91
CA GLY A 417 11.84 -10.89 2.29
C GLY A 417 10.90 -10.76 3.50
N GLN A 418 9.85 -11.56 3.49
CA GLN A 418 9.03 -11.88 4.66
C GLN A 418 9.59 -13.13 5.33
N TYR A 419 9.85 -13.02 6.63
CA TYR A 419 10.25 -14.11 7.50
C TYR A 419 9.27 -14.19 8.67
N LYS A 420 9.07 -15.37 9.26
CA LYS A 420 8.15 -15.50 10.42
C LYS A 420 8.51 -14.58 11.60
N ASN A 421 9.78 -14.16 11.69
CA ASN A 421 10.32 -13.31 12.74
C ASN A 421 10.65 -11.89 12.28
N GLY A 422 10.32 -11.48 11.06
CA GLY A 422 10.59 -10.10 10.61
C GLY A 422 10.39 -9.88 9.11
N THR A 423 10.56 -8.63 8.69
CA THR A 423 10.43 -8.20 7.29
C THR A 423 11.68 -7.42 6.92
N THR A 424 12.24 -7.66 5.73
CA THR A 424 13.43 -6.96 5.24
C THR A 424 13.13 -6.14 4.00
N ASP A 425 13.97 -5.13 3.79
CA ASP A 425 13.97 -4.22 2.66
C ASP A 425 15.40 -3.68 2.47
N VAL A 426 15.99 -3.91 1.30
CA VAL A 426 17.36 -3.48 1.02
C VAL A 426 17.60 -3.21 -0.46
N THR A 427 18.11 -2.00 -0.71
CA THR A 427 18.61 -1.60 -2.03
C THR A 427 20.13 -1.59 -2.08
N ARG A 428 20.71 -2.05 -3.20
CA ARG A 428 22.12 -1.84 -3.57
C ARG A 428 22.22 -1.43 -5.04
N THR A 429 23.15 -0.51 -5.31
CA THR A 429 23.52 -0.11 -6.67
C THR A 429 25.00 -0.42 -6.86
N ILE A 430 25.31 -1.19 -7.91
CA ILE A 430 26.65 -1.71 -8.20
C ILE A 430 26.99 -1.42 -9.67
N HIS A 431 28.28 -1.32 -9.96
CA HIS A 431 28.82 -1.30 -11.32
C HIS A 431 29.88 -2.41 -11.43
N PHE A 432 29.77 -3.30 -12.41
CA PHE A 432 30.69 -4.46 -12.55
C PHE A 432 31.92 -4.15 -13.43
N GLY A 433 31.86 -3.11 -14.25
CA GLY A 433 32.96 -2.57 -15.05
C GLY A 433 33.52 -1.25 -14.50
N LYS A 434 33.73 -0.27 -15.39
CA LYS A 434 34.25 1.07 -15.03
C LYS A 434 33.14 2.15 -15.08
N PRO A 435 32.64 2.64 -13.94
CA PRO A 435 31.64 3.72 -13.93
C PRO A 435 32.23 5.06 -14.38
N THR A 436 31.39 5.89 -14.95
CA THR A 436 31.67 7.28 -15.33
C THR A 436 31.84 8.19 -14.11
N GLU A 437 32.44 9.37 -14.31
CA GLU A 437 32.58 10.36 -13.24
C GLU A 437 31.22 10.90 -12.75
N GLN A 438 30.23 11.00 -13.64
CA GLN A 438 28.89 11.43 -13.28
C GLN A 438 28.18 10.40 -12.39
N GLU A 439 28.26 9.11 -12.74
CA GLU A 439 27.69 8.02 -11.93
C GLU A 439 28.33 7.97 -10.54
N LYS A 440 29.66 8.04 -10.46
CA LYS A 440 30.39 8.10 -9.18
C LYS A 440 29.96 9.31 -8.35
N ARG A 441 29.83 10.49 -8.98
CA ARG A 441 29.42 11.72 -8.29
C ARG A 441 28.03 11.58 -7.71
N ALA A 442 27.05 11.16 -8.52
CA ALA A 442 25.67 10.96 -8.07
C ALA A 442 25.59 9.93 -6.94
N PHE A 443 26.20 8.75 -7.12
CA PHE A 443 26.26 7.70 -6.10
C PHE A 443 26.87 8.20 -4.80
N THR A 444 27.97 8.95 -4.88
CA THR A 444 28.65 9.52 -3.69
C THR A 444 27.75 10.53 -2.97
N ARG A 445 26.98 11.36 -3.69
CA ARG A 445 26.03 12.30 -3.05
C ARG A 445 24.91 11.57 -2.31
N VAL A 446 24.36 10.51 -2.90
CA VAL A 446 23.37 9.65 -2.25
C VAL A 446 23.97 8.98 -1.00
N LEU A 447 25.17 8.41 -1.11
CA LEU A 447 25.87 7.79 0.02
C LEU A 447 26.16 8.79 1.16
N GLN A 448 26.54 10.02 0.83
CA GLN A 448 26.72 11.09 1.83
C GLN A 448 25.42 11.38 2.59
N GLY A 449 24.28 11.42 1.89
CA GLY A 449 22.97 11.58 2.51
C GLY A 449 22.59 10.40 3.42
N HIS A 450 22.80 9.18 2.94
CA HIS A 450 22.56 7.95 3.70
C HIS A 450 23.36 7.93 5.02
N ILE A 451 24.68 8.21 4.95
CA ILE A 451 25.55 8.27 6.13
C ILE A 451 25.15 9.42 7.08
N ALA A 452 24.68 10.55 6.54
CA ALA A 452 24.24 11.68 7.35
C ALA A 452 23.03 11.32 8.22
N ILE A 453 22.09 10.54 7.69
CA ILE A 453 20.95 10.00 8.45
C ILE A 453 21.43 8.96 9.48
N ASP A 454 22.21 7.97 9.04
CA ASP A 454 22.66 6.85 9.88
C ASP A 454 23.44 7.30 11.13
N ARG A 455 24.15 8.42 11.02
CA ARG A 455 24.96 8.98 12.10
C ARG A 455 24.30 10.13 12.87
N ALA A 456 23.06 10.47 12.53
CA ALA A 456 22.35 11.59 13.15
C ALA A 456 22.07 11.29 14.64
N ILE A 457 22.32 12.28 15.49
CA ILE A 457 21.94 12.25 16.91
C ILE A 457 20.87 13.32 17.10
N PHE A 458 19.70 12.93 17.61
CA PHE A 458 18.55 13.82 17.75
C PHE A 458 17.80 13.57 19.06
N PRO A 459 17.09 14.58 19.60
CA PRO A 459 16.27 14.41 20.80
C PRO A 459 15.13 13.41 20.61
N LYS A 460 14.79 12.67 21.67
CA LYS A 460 13.57 11.85 21.71
C LYS A 460 12.34 12.72 21.41
N GLY A 461 11.48 12.24 20.50
CA GLY A 461 10.28 12.97 20.05
C GLY A 461 10.48 13.80 18.78
N THR A 462 11.70 13.88 18.24
CA THR A 462 11.93 14.43 16.89
C THR A 462 11.20 13.58 15.85
N THR A 463 10.41 14.21 14.97
CA THR A 463 9.70 13.50 13.90
C THR A 463 10.65 13.16 12.76
N GLY A 464 10.41 12.03 12.07
CA GLY A 464 11.24 11.58 10.95
C GLY A 464 11.39 12.62 9.85
N TYR A 465 10.31 13.33 9.52
CA TYR A 465 10.28 14.44 8.56
C TYR A 465 11.37 15.51 8.78
N LEU A 466 11.73 15.80 10.04
CA LEU A 466 12.78 16.79 10.34
C LEU A 466 14.18 16.30 9.98
N LEU A 467 14.34 15.00 9.73
CA LEU A 467 15.60 14.38 9.34
C LEU A 467 15.74 14.25 7.81
N ASP A 468 14.66 14.31 7.03
CA ASP A 468 14.64 14.19 5.55
C ASP A 468 15.74 15.01 4.86
N VAL A 469 15.89 16.27 5.30
CA VAL A 469 16.83 17.22 4.72
C VAL A 469 18.29 16.75 4.78
N LEU A 470 18.65 15.91 5.75
CA LEU A 470 20.01 15.39 5.89
C LEU A 470 20.36 14.45 4.72
N ALA A 471 19.38 13.70 4.19
CA ALA A 471 19.58 12.86 3.02
C ALA A 471 19.72 13.67 1.72
N ARG A 472 19.07 14.85 1.64
CA ARG A 472 18.99 15.66 0.41
C ARG A 472 20.10 16.70 0.26
N THR A 473 20.62 17.22 1.37
CA THR A 473 21.54 18.37 1.38
C THR A 473 22.76 18.19 0.45
N SER A 474 23.29 16.97 0.35
CA SER A 474 24.44 16.68 -0.52
C SER A 474 24.09 16.70 -2.01
N LEU A 475 22.87 16.30 -2.38
CA LEU A 475 22.36 16.34 -3.75
C LEU A 475 22.00 17.78 -4.17
N TRP A 476 21.33 18.54 -3.29
CA TRP A 476 20.93 19.92 -3.56
C TRP A 476 22.12 20.84 -3.87
N LYS A 477 23.29 20.58 -3.29
CA LYS A 477 24.54 21.30 -3.61
C LYS A 477 24.95 21.17 -5.09
N ASP A 478 24.54 20.10 -5.76
CA ASP A 478 24.77 19.86 -7.17
C ASP A 478 23.51 20.16 -8.03
N GLY A 479 22.46 20.73 -7.43
CA GLY A 479 21.18 21.01 -8.10
C GLY A 479 20.34 19.77 -8.41
N LEU A 480 20.57 18.67 -7.69
CA LEU A 480 19.89 17.37 -7.87
C LEU A 480 18.94 17.08 -6.71
N ASP A 481 17.95 16.21 -6.93
CA ASP A 481 17.02 15.71 -5.90
C ASP A 481 16.46 14.32 -6.29
N PHE A 482 15.80 13.63 -5.36
CA PHE A 482 15.05 12.38 -5.62
C PHE A 482 13.57 12.51 -5.26
N ARG A 483 12.68 11.95 -6.09
CA ARG A 483 11.22 12.18 -6.03
C ARG A 483 10.45 11.14 -5.21
N HIS A 484 10.96 10.85 -4.01
CA HIS A 484 10.33 9.99 -3.00
C HIS A 484 10.77 10.42 -1.59
N GLY A 485 10.15 9.87 -0.54
CA GLY A 485 10.59 10.07 0.85
C GLY A 485 11.95 9.43 1.13
N THR A 486 12.64 9.85 2.19
CA THR A 486 13.94 9.31 2.57
C THR A 486 13.83 7.92 3.20
N GLY A 487 12.77 7.66 3.97
CA GLY A 487 12.53 6.34 4.56
C GLY A 487 11.11 6.13 5.07
N HIS A 488 10.83 4.91 5.56
CA HIS A 488 9.54 4.51 6.13
C HIS A 488 9.73 3.52 7.28
N GLY A 489 8.69 3.34 8.10
CA GLY A 489 8.65 2.24 9.07
C GLY A 489 8.50 0.88 8.39
N VAL A 490 8.95 -0.17 9.07
CA VAL A 490 8.87 -1.57 8.61
C VAL A 490 8.19 -2.43 9.68
N GLY A 491 7.20 -3.21 9.28
CA GLY A 491 6.47 -4.13 10.18
C GLY A 491 7.27 -5.38 10.53
N CYS A 492 6.91 -6.07 11.63
CA CYS A 492 7.49 -7.36 12.00
C CYS A 492 6.66 -8.52 11.42
N TYR A 493 7.15 -9.12 10.33
CA TYR A 493 6.39 -10.08 9.52
C TYR A 493 5.03 -9.49 9.12
N LEU A 494 5.02 -8.25 8.63
CA LEU A 494 3.86 -7.45 8.28
C LEU A 494 4.21 -6.61 7.04
N ASN A 495 3.47 -5.54 6.77
CA ASN A 495 3.75 -4.65 5.64
C ASN A 495 5.18 -4.11 5.72
N VAL A 496 5.88 -4.13 4.58
CA VAL A 496 7.21 -3.51 4.44
C VAL A 496 7.14 -1.99 4.60
N HIS A 497 6.03 -1.38 4.16
CA HIS A 497 5.69 0.01 4.43
C HIS A 497 4.69 0.09 5.60
N GLU A 498 5.18 0.39 6.79
CA GLU A 498 4.38 0.55 8.00
C GLU A 498 4.37 2.00 8.48
N GLY A 499 3.16 2.59 8.60
CA GLY A 499 2.98 3.94 9.12
C GLY A 499 3.59 5.04 8.26
N LYS A 500 3.72 4.86 6.95
CA LYS A 500 4.33 5.81 5.99
C LYS A 500 3.86 7.26 6.13
N ASP A 501 2.61 7.48 6.50
CA ASP A 501 2.03 8.84 6.66
C ASP A 501 2.50 9.54 7.95
N PHE A 502 3.12 8.80 8.87
CA PHE A 502 3.45 9.25 10.22
C PHE A 502 4.88 8.94 10.68
N LEU A 503 5.52 7.96 10.05
CA LEU A 503 6.83 7.39 10.39
C LEU A 503 7.79 7.47 9.19
N SER A 504 7.49 8.32 8.21
CA SER A 504 8.43 8.61 7.13
C SER A 504 9.53 9.55 7.61
N ILE A 505 10.73 9.29 7.08
CA ILE A 505 11.83 10.25 7.07
C ILE A 505 11.73 11.01 5.77
#